data_AF-V4QN59-F1
#
_entry.id   AF-V4QN59-F1
#
_cell.length_a   1.000
_cell.length_b   1.000
_cell.length_c   1.000
_cell.angle_alpha   90.00
_cell.angle_beta   90.00
_cell.angle_gamma   90.00
#
_symmetry.space_group_name_H-M   'P 1'
#
loop_
_entity.id
_entity.type
_entity.pdbx_description
1 polymer ?
#
loop_
_entity_poly.entity_id
_entity_poly.type
_entity_poly.pdbx_seq_one_letter_code
_entity_poly.pdbx_strand_id
1 'polypeptide(L)'
;MRKLVKYTGLVALTAALLVACGGPTLAPKGALTVGTGYSVHLSRDWSDVSNLYYLRAKKVKVLSIDAPGLNRLFVSEGLSAADPLMVSPTKGDNKNAPAPRGKANMSFQEQIEFVTTSLSTLEYQKIETSAPKPVDLNGTRAVRFELTAKTSEGLNVKGVAQAASKGGLGYYIVYIAPAEHYYDASLKDAISTMDSAKLP
;
A
#
# COMPACT_ATOMS: atom_id res chain seq x y z
N MET A 1 -60.68 21.78 -9.62
CA MET A 1 -59.38 22.24 -9.07
C MET A 1 -58.34 21.13 -9.28
N ARG A 2 -57.60 21.21 -10.39
CA ARG A 2 -56.61 20.21 -10.87
C ARG A 2 -55.19 20.81 -10.81
N LYS A 3 -54.61 21.13 -9.65
CA LYS A 3 -53.21 21.63 -9.57
C LYS A 3 -52.51 21.38 -8.21
N LEU A 4 -52.70 20.22 -7.57
CA LEU A 4 -52.02 19.92 -6.29
C LEU A 4 -51.29 18.57 -6.23
N VAL A 5 -51.01 17.94 -7.37
CA VAL A 5 -50.36 16.61 -7.44
C VAL A 5 -49.07 16.65 -8.29
N LYS A 6 -48.27 17.73 -8.20
CA LYS A 6 -47.04 17.86 -9.02
C LYS A 6 -45.76 18.23 -8.27
N TYR A 7 -45.79 18.44 -6.95
CA TYR A 7 -44.59 18.88 -6.21
C TYR A 7 -44.06 17.89 -5.17
N THR A 8 -44.79 16.81 -4.87
CA THR A 8 -44.34 15.78 -3.91
C THR A 8 -43.39 14.73 -4.51
N GLY A 9 -43.15 14.75 -5.83
CA GLY A 9 -42.23 13.81 -6.49
C GLY A 9 -40.77 14.27 -6.57
N LEU A 10 -40.48 15.55 -6.29
CA LEU A 10 -39.13 16.12 -6.54
C LEU A 10 -38.24 16.22 -5.29
N VAL A 11 -38.78 16.04 -4.09
CA VAL A 11 -38.01 16.18 -2.83
C VAL A 11 -37.42 14.85 -2.33
N ALA A 12 -37.95 13.70 -2.78
CA ALA A 12 -37.45 12.39 -2.35
C ALA A 12 -36.19 11.93 -3.12
N LEU A 13 -35.86 12.54 -4.26
CA LEU A 13 -34.74 12.09 -5.10
C LEU A 13 -33.40 12.75 -4.73
N THR A 14 -33.41 13.87 -4.00
CA THR A 14 -32.19 14.59 -3.57
C THR A 14 -31.60 14.06 -2.26
N ALA A 15 -32.37 13.37 -1.41
CA ALA A 15 -31.90 12.80 -0.16
C ALA A 15 -31.11 11.48 -0.32
N ALA A 16 -31.20 10.82 -1.48
CA ALA A 16 -30.50 9.56 -1.76
C ALA A 16 -29.05 9.74 -2.28
N LEU A 17 -28.61 10.98 -2.54
CA LEU A 17 -27.29 11.27 -3.13
C LEU A 17 -26.15 11.41 -2.09
N LEU A 18 -26.42 11.24 -0.79
CA LEU A 18 -25.45 11.48 0.29
C LEU A 18 -24.72 10.22 0.79
N VAL A 19 -25.02 9.02 0.29
CA VAL A 19 -24.48 7.75 0.86
C VAL A 19 -23.23 7.21 0.15
N ALA A 20 -22.71 7.90 -0.87
CA ALA A 20 -21.58 7.38 -1.66
C ALA A 20 -20.19 7.93 -1.29
N CYS A 21 -19.98 8.43 -0.07
CA CYS A 21 -18.63 8.73 0.41
C CYS A 21 -17.98 7.46 0.93
N GLY A 22 -17.31 6.70 0.04
CA GLY A 22 -16.57 5.49 0.40
C GLY A 22 -15.36 5.83 1.27
N GLY A 23 -15.54 5.89 2.58
CA GLY A 23 -14.48 6.11 3.57
C GLY A 23 -13.62 4.86 3.83
N PRO A 24 -12.64 4.95 4.75
CA PRO A 24 -11.85 3.79 5.15
C PRO A 24 -12.75 2.67 5.68
N THR A 25 -12.37 1.43 5.45
CA THR A 25 -13.04 0.27 6.05
C THR A 25 -12.15 -0.36 7.13
N LEU A 26 -12.75 -1.07 8.09
CA LEU A 26 -11.98 -1.75 9.13
C LEU A 26 -11.25 -2.97 8.53
N ALA A 27 -9.93 -3.02 8.73
CA ALA A 27 -9.12 -4.23 8.61
C ALA A 27 -8.87 -4.78 10.03
N PRO A 28 -9.69 -5.72 10.51
CA PRO A 28 -9.63 -6.15 11.90
C PRO A 28 -8.34 -6.89 12.21
N LYS A 29 -7.93 -6.85 13.47
CA LYS A 29 -6.90 -7.72 14.03
C LYS A 29 -7.16 -9.17 13.63
N GLY A 30 -6.11 -9.87 13.22
CA GLY A 30 -6.20 -11.26 12.78
C GLY A 30 -5.71 -11.45 11.35
N ALA A 31 -6.20 -12.51 10.70
CA ALA A 31 -5.80 -12.83 9.35
C ALA A 31 -6.36 -11.80 8.35
N LEU A 32 -5.47 -11.19 7.58
CA LEU A 32 -5.80 -10.40 6.40
C LEU A 32 -5.43 -11.21 5.16
N THR A 33 -6.44 -11.59 4.38
CA THR A 33 -6.24 -12.17 3.06
C THR A 33 -5.91 -11.08 2.05
N VAL A 34 -4.86 -11.32 1.27
CA VAL A 34 -4.33 -10.38 0.28
C VAL A 34 -4.24 -11.15 -1.04
N GLY A 35 -5.29 -11.09 -1.85
CA GLY A 35 -5.42 -11.89 -3.08
C GLY A 35 -5.75 -13.36 -2.82
N THR A 36 -5.30 -14.24 -3.72
CA THR A 36 -5.57 -15.69 -3.63
C THR A 36 -4.37 -16.42 -3.04
N GLY A 37 -4.57 -17.12 -1.91
CA GLY A 37 -3.54 -17.95 -1.30
C GLY A 37 -2.45 -17.19 -0.53
N TYR A 38 -2.48 -15.85 -0.52
CA TYR A 38 -1.59 -15.02 0.29
C TYR A 38 -2.33 -14.40 1.46
N SER A 39 -1.73 -14.49 2.65
CA SER A 39 -2.25 -13.86 3.86
C SER A 39 -1.14 -13.29 4.74
N VAL A 40 -1.50 -12.29 5.52
CA VAL A 40 -0.70 -11.76 6.63
C VAL A 40 -1.56 -11.74 7.90
N HIS A 41 -0.94 -11.56 9.05
CA HIS A 41 -1.61 -11.41 10.34
C HIS A 41 -1.39 -10.00 10.89
N LEU A 42 -2.48 -9.28 11.14
CA LEU A 42 -2.46 -7.97 11.78
C LEU A 42 -2.52 -8.14 13.29
N SER A 43 -1.53 -7.60 14.02
CA SER A 43 -1.46 -7.63 15.50
C SER A 43 -2.51 -6.77 16.19
N ARG A 44 -3.11 -5.84 15.44
CA ARG A 44 -4.10 -4.85 15.87
C ARG A 44 -5.06 -4.52 14.72
N ASP A 45 -6.07 -3.73 15.01
CA ASP A 45 -6.94 -3.15 13.99
C ASP A 45 -6.20 -2.09 13.17
N TRP A 46 -6.45 -2.11 11.87
CA TRP A 46 -6.03 -1.11 10.90
C TRP A 46 -7.26 -0.56 10.16
N SER A 47 -7.11 0.59 9.54
CA SER A 47 -8.03 1.11 8.54
C SER A 47 -7.53 0.71 7.14
N ASP A 48 -8.32 -0.06 6.41
CA ASP A 48 -8.13 -0.26 4.97
C ASP A 48 -8.54 1.02 4.24
N VAL A 49 -7.54 1.78 3.80
CA VAL A 49 -7.68 3.02 3.04
C VAL A 49 -7.47 2.79 1.55
N SER A 50 -7.58 1.54 1.10
CA SER A 50 -7.30 1.16 -0.29
C SER A 50 -8.16 1.94 -1.28
N ASN A 51 -9.43 2.16 -0.96
CA ASN A 51 -10.38 2.93 -1.76
C ASN A 51 -10.13 4.44 -1.78
N LEU A 52 -9.30 4.97 -0.89
CA LEU A 52 -8.91 6.39 -0.81
C LEU A 52 -7.54 6.66 -1.44
N TYR A 53 -6.81 5.62 -1.82
CA TYR A 53 -5.40 5.75 -2.22
C TYR A 53 -5.16 5.17 -3.62
N TYR A 54 -5.38 5.94 -4.68
CA TYR A 54 -5.36 5.42 -6.05
C TYR A 54 -3.96 5.26 -6.66
N LEU A 55 -2.91 5.66 -5.93
CA LEU A 55 -1.53 5.80 -6.42
C LEU A 55 -0.75 4.48 -6.43
N ARG A 56 -1.37 3.39 -6.91
CA ARG A 56 -0.83 2.03 -6.86
C ARG A 56 -1.59 1.07 -7.77
N ALA A 57 -1.06 -0.13 -7.97
CA ALA A 57 -1.85 -1.19 -8.58
C ALA A 57 -3.04 -1.60 -7.69
N LYS A 58 -4.12 -2.06 -8.33
CA LYS A 58 -5.31 -2.61 -7.63
C LYS A 58 -4.98 -3.80 -6.74
N LYS A 59 -3.92 -4.54 -7.07
CA LYS A 59 -3.36 -5.69 -6.34
C LYS A 59 -2.53 -5.29 -5.12
N VAL A 60 -2.58 -4.03 -4.70
CA VAL A 60 -1.90 -3.55 -3.50
C VAL A 60 -2.98 -3.08 -2.55
N LYS A 61 -2.97 -3.57 -1.30
CA LYS A 61 -3.75 -3.00 -0.21
C LYS A 61 -2.95 -1.90 0.47
N VAL A 62 -3.64 -0.87 0.93
CA VAL A 62 -3.03 0.18 1.78
C VAL A 62 -3.82 0.26 3.06
N LEU A 63 -3.12 -0.02 4.15
CA LEU A 63 -3.64 0.12 5.49
C LEU A 63 -3.00 1.31 6.17
N SER A 64 -3.72 1.95 7.09
CA SER A 64 -3.17 2.96 7.99
C SER A 64 -3.82 2.82 9.37
N ILE A 65 -3.18 3.36 10.40
CA ILE A 65 -3.75 3.43 11.75
C ILE A 65 -4.35 4.81 11.99
N ASP A 66 -3.61 5.89 11.71
CA ASP A 66 -3.99 7.24 12.16
C ASP A 66 -4.69 8.06 11.08
N ALA A 67 -4.26 7.96 9.81
CA ALA A 67 -4.90 8.66 8.69
C ALA A 67 -4.39 8.17 7.34
N PRO A 68 -5.13 8.31 6.22
CA PRO A 68 -4.69 7.85 4.90
C PRO A 68 -3.31 8.34 4.42
N GLY A 69 -2.81 9.47 4.96
CA GLY A 69 -1.47 10.01 4.66
C GLY A 69 -0.38 9.62 5.66
N LEU A 70 -0.73 8.95 6.75
CA LEU A 70 0.16 8.62 7.88
C LEU A 70 0.33 7.11 7.99
N ASN A 71 1.46 6.69 8.59
CA ASN A 71 1.78 5.30 8.95
C ASN A 71 1.15 4.23 8.06
N ARG A 72 1.54 4.25 6.79
CA ARG A 72 0.95 3.42 5.76
C ARG A 72 1.67 2.09 5.67
N LEU A 73 0.89 1.02 5.60
CA LEU A 73 1.34 -0.32 5.30
C LEU A 73 0.77 -0.75 3.94
N PHE A 74 1.66 -0.88 2.97
CA PHE A 74 1.36 -1.39 1.64
C PHE A 74 1.58 -2.90 1.63
N VAL A 75 0.62 -3.67 1.10
CA VAL A 75 0.71 -5.14 1.03
C VAL A 75 0.25 -5.59 -0.36
N SER A 76 1.15 -6.15 -1.18
CA SER A 76 0.82 -6.58 -2.54
C SER A 76 0.40 -8.05 -2.63
N GLU A 77 -0.62 -8.35 -3.43
CA GLU A 77 -1.17 -9.71 -3.67
C GLU A 77 -0.26 -10.63 -4.50
N GLY A 78 0.82 -10.09 -5.06
CA GLY A 78 1.65 -10.74 -6.07
C GLY A 78 1.60 -9.93 -7.37
N LEU A 79 2.68 -9.21 -7.66
CA LEU A 79 2.80 -8.33 -8.82
C LEU A 79 3.55 -9.05 -9.93
N SER A 80 2.93 -9.09 -11.11
CA SER A 80 3.57 -9.57 -12.34
C SER A 80 4.35 -8.44 -13.02
N ALA A 81 5.03 -8.73 -14.13
CA ALA A 81 5.67 -7.71 -14.95
C ALA A 81 4.70 -6.69 -15.58
N ALA A 82 3.39 -6.94 -15.53
CA ALA A 82 2.38 -5.97 -15.96
C ALA A 82 1.97 -4.99 -14.86
N ASP A 83 2.18 -5.35 -13.59
CA ASP A 83 1.66 -4.63 -12.44
C ASP A 83 2.73 -3.71 -11.83
N PRO A 84 2.48 -2.40 -11.71
CA PRO A 84 3.34 -1.52 -10.93
C PRO A 84 3.11 -1.72 -9.43
N LEU A 85 4.08 -1.34 -8.59
CA LEU A 85 3.84 -1.25 -7.14
C LEU A 85 3.10 0.06 -6.81
N MET A 86 3.65 1.18 -7.29
CA MET A 86 3.10 2.53 -7.11
C MET A 86 2.89 3.23 -8.44
N VAL A 87 1.98 4.20 -8.46
CA VAL A 87 1.64 5.00 -9.64
C VAL A 87 1.79 6.48 -9.30
N SER A 88 2.28 7.27 -10.27
CA SER A 88 2.53 8.69 -10.04
C SER A 88 1.22 9.45 -9.79
N PRO A 89 1.16 10.32 -8.76
CA PRO A 89 -0.01 11.18 -8.53
C PRO A 89 -0.29 12.15 -9.67
N THR A 90 0.76 12.65 -10.30
CA THR A 90 0.68 13.69 -11.33
C THR A 90 0.61 13.09 -12.73
N LYS A 91 1.30 11.98 -12.98
CA LYS A 91 1.41 11.38 -14.33
C LYS A 91 0.52 10.16 -14.54
N GLY A 92 0.05 9.51 -13.47
CA GLY A 92 -0.62 8.21 -13.58
C GLY A 92 0.32 7.13 -14.12
N ASP A 93 -0.25 6.11 -14.77
CA ASP A 93 0.47 5.05 -15.48
C ASP A 93 -0.02 5.03 -16.93
N ASN A 94 0.80 5.53 -17.84
CA ASN A 94 0.44 5.68 -19.25
C ASN A 94 1.65 5.51 -20.18
N LYS A 95 1.43 5.44 -21.49
CA LYS A 95 2.49 5.20 -22.48
C LYS A 95 3.66 6.21 -22.46
N ASN A 96 3.43 7.46 -22.04
CA ASN A 96 4.43 8.52 -22.02
C ASN A 96 5.12 8.64 -20.65
N ALA A 97 4.54 8.02 -19.61
CA ALA A 97 5.06 8.00 -18.26
C ALA A 97 4.65 6.67 -17.59
N PRO A 98 5.21 5.54 -18.04
CA PRO A 98 4.85 4.24 -17.49
C PRO A 98 5.35 4.15 -16.04
N ALA A 99 4.50 3.64 -15.15
CA ALA A 99 4.92 3.35 -13.79
C ALA A 99 5.97 2.21 -13.80
N PRO A 100 6.97 2.24 -12.88
CA PRO A 100 7.97 1.18 -12.77
C PRO A 100 7.30 -0.18 -12.55
N ARG A 101 7.85 -1.21 -13.19
CA ARG A 101 7.38 -2.60 -13.10
C ARG A 101 8.55 -3.51 -12.75
N GLY A 102 8.26 -4.50 -11.91
CA GLY A 102 9.21 -5.56 -11.61
C GLY A 102 9.32 -6.55 -12.77
N LYS A 103 10.20 -7.54 -12.61
CA LYS A 103 10.29 -8.70 -13.50
C LYS A 103 10.27 -9.99 -12.67
N ALA A 104 10.09 -11.12 -13.34
CA ALA A 104 10.18 -12.41 -12.70
C ALA A 104 11.58 -12.64 -12.12
N ASN A 105 11.65 -13.32 -10.97
CA ASN A 105 12.89 -13.81 -10.35
C ASN A 105 13.95 -12.73 -10.09
N MET A 106 13.53 -11.54 -9.68
CA MET A 106 14.47 -10.47 -9.30
C MET A 106 15.36 -10.91 -8.15
N SER A 107 16.65 -10.61 -8.25
CA SER A 107 17.59 -10.66 -7.14
C SER A 107 17.15 -9.72 -6.00
N PHE A 108 17.74 -9.88 -4.81
CA PHE A 108 17.45 -8.99 -3.70
C PHE A 108 17.80 -7.53 -3.98
N GLN A 109 18.88 -7.28 -4.71
CA GLN A 109 19.25 -5.92 -5.10
C GLN A 109 18.22 -5.31 -6.04
N GLU A 110 17.78 -6.06 -7.05
CA GLU A 110 16.72 -5.60 -7.98
C GLU A 110 15.38 -5.39 -7.26
N GLN A 111 15.06 -6.20 -6.25
CA GLN A 111 13.86 -6.00 -5.44
C GLN A 111 13.93 -4.70 -4.61
N ILE A 112 15.08 -4.41 -4.00
CA ILE A 112 15.32 -3.15 -3.27
C ILE A 112 15.22 -1.95 -4.23
N GLU A 113 15.87 -2.05 -5.40
CA GLU A 113 15.83 -1.02 -6.44
C GLU A 113 14.39 -0.78 -6.94
N PHE A 114 13.62 -1.84 -7.15
CA PHE A 114 12.23 -1.73 -7.58
C PHE A 114 11.36 -0.99 -6.55
N VAL A 115 11.51 -1.31 -5.26
CA VAL A 115 10.77 -0.63 -4.19
C VAL A 115 11.14 0.85 -4.12
N THR A 116 12.43 1.19 -4.16
CA THR A 116 12.90 2.58 -4.10
C THR A 116 12.46 3.40 -5.31
N THR A 117 12.54 2.83 -6.51
CA THR A 117 12.04 3.46 -7.75
C THR A 117 10.52 3.68 -7.68
N SER A 118 9.79 2.72 -7.12
CA SER A 118 8.34 2.85 -6.90
C SER A 118 8.00 3.93 -5.87
N LEU A 119 8.80 4.08 -4.81
CA LEU A 119 8.63 5.18 -3.85
C LEU A 119 8.97 6.53 -4.46
N SER A 120 9.99 6.63 -5.31
CA SER A 120 10.29 7.87 -6.03
C SER A 120 9.14 8.27 -6.96
N THR A 121 8.39 7.29 -7.49
CA THR A 121 7.17 7.54 -8.28
C THR A 121 6.05 8.19 -7.46
N LEU A 122 6.04 8.00 -6.14
CA LEU A 122 5.17 8.72 -5.19
C LEU A 122 5.75 10.07 -4.74
N GLU A 123 6.74 10.60 -5.46
CA GLU A 123 7.38 11.89 -5.21
C GLU A 123 8.18 11.96 -3.90
N TYR A 124 8.49 10.81 -3.29
CA TYR A 124 9.51 10.76 -2.24
C TYR A 124 10.88 11.10 -2.81
N GLN A 125 11.62 11.90 -2.05
CA GLN A 125 12.94 12.43 -2.40
C GLN A 125 14.00 11.90 -1.46
N LYS A 126 15.27 11.90 -1.91
CA LYS A 126 16.43 11.48 -1.10
C LYS A 126 16.21 10.12 -0.43
N ILE A 127 15.73 9.16 -1.23
CA ILE A 127 15.47 7.81 -0.74
C ILE A 127 16.81 7.12 -0.53
N GLU A 128 17.05 6.69 0.70
CA GLU A 128 18.23 5.91 1.08
C GLU A 128 17.77 4.59 1.68
N THR A 129 18.54 3.54 1.42
CA THR A 129 18.27 2.21 1.95
C THR A 129 19.44 1.72 2.79
N SER A 130 19.14 0.94 3.83
CA SER A 130 20.15 0.44 4.74
C SER A 130 19.75 -0.93 5.31
N ALA A 131 20.71 -1.57 5.97
CA ALA A 131 20.55 -2.84 6.67
C ALA A 131 19.80 -3.94 5.86
N PRO A 132 20.15 -4.17 4.57
CA PRO A 132 19.53 -5.26 3.83
C PRO A 132 19.90 -6.59 4.48
N LYS A 133 18.90 -7.40 4.79
CA LYS A 133 19.08 -8.72 5.38
C LYS A 133 18.14 -9.75 4.76
N PRO A 134 18.61 -10.98 4.50
CA PRO A 134 17.74 -12.08 4.13
C PRO A 134 16.75 -12.39 5.26
N VAL A 135 15.51 -12.70 4.90
CA VAL A 135 14.49 -13.25 5.79
C VAL A 135 13.79 -14.42 5.09
N ASP A 136 13.20 -15.34 5.87
CA ASP A 136 12.46 -16.48 5.35
C ASP A 136 10.97 -16.30 5.59
N LEU A 137 10.17 -16.49 4.54
CA LEU A 137 8.70 -16.45 4.57
C LEU A 137 8.15 -17.83 4.25
N ASN A 138 8.16 -18.72 5.25
CA ASN A 138 7.73 -20.11 5.15
C ASN A 138 8.42 -20.85 3.97
N GLY A 139 9.75 -20.83 3.94
CA GLY A 139 10.56 -21.46 2.90
C GLY A 139 10.74 -20.63 1.63
N THR A 140 10.14 -19.42 1.56
CA THR A 140 10.42 -18.47 0.48
C THR A 140 11.44 -17.45 0.94
N ARG A 141 12.58 -17.40 0.25
CA ARG A 141 13.63 -16.42 0.56
C ARG A 141 13.18 -15.00 0.18
N ALA A 142 13.34 -14.07 1.11
CA ALA A 142 12.97 -12.68 0.98
C ALA A 142 14.12 -11.77 1.45
N VAL A 143 14.02 -10.47 1.17
CA VAL A 143 14.93 -9.44 1.69
C VAL A 143 14.11 -8.43 2.49
N ARG A 144 14.61 -8.07 3.68
CA ARG A 144 14.12 -6.94 4.47
C ARG A 144 15.17 -5.86 4.53
N PHE A 145 14.76 -4.61 4.44
CA PHE A 145 15.66 -3.46 4.46
C PHE A 145 14.95 -2.24 5.02
N GLU A 146 15.73 -1.31 5.55
CA GLU A 146 15.27 -0.04 6.08
C GLU A 146 15.33 1.05 4.99
N LEU A 147 14.51 2.09 5.16
CA LEU A 147 14.33 3.18 4.23
C LEU A 147 14.30 4.50 4.99
N THR A 148 14.94 5.53 4.45
CA THR A 148 14.69 6.94 4.81
C THR A 148 14.39 7.74 3.56
N ALA A 149 13.53 8.74 3.66
CA ALA A 149 13.24 9.66 2.56
C ALA A 149 12.68 10.99 3.08
N LYS A 150 12.36 11.90 2.16
CA LYS A 150 11.59 13.11 2.42
C LYS A 150 10.38 13.21 1.51
N THR A 151 9.29 13.81 1.97
CA THR A 151 8.20 14.24 1.08
C THR A 151 8.62 15.49 0.29
N SER A 152 7.83 15.86 -0.72
CA SER A 152 8.00 17.12 -1.47
C SER A 152 7.97 18.36 -0.58
N GLU A 153 7.25 18.30 0.54
CA GLU A 153 7.12 19.37 1.55
C GLU A 153 8.27 19.34 2.57
N GLY A 154 9.22 18.40 2.44
CA GLY A 154 10.40 18.32 3.29
C GLY A 154 10.22 17.52 4.58
N LEU A 155 9.07 16.88 4.80
CA LEU A 155 8.83 16.02 5.96
C LEU A 155 9.74 14.78 5.89
N ASN A 156 10.46 14.50 6.99
CA ASN A 156 11.29 13.30 7.07
C ASN A 156 10.41 12.07 7.29
N VAL A 157 10.65 11.02 6.51
CA VAL A 157 9.97 9.74 6.65
C VAL A 157 10.97 8.62 6.82
N LYS A 158 10.56 7.61 7.58
CA LYS A 158 11.25 6.33 7.73
C LYS A 158 10.36 5.22 7.23
N GLY A 159 10.99 4.13 6.82
CA GLY A 159 10.28 2.94 6.39
C GLY A 159 11.06 1.66 6.64
N VAL A 160 10.34 0.57 6.53
CA VAL A 160 10.90 -0.78 6.40
C VAL A 160 10.15 -1.46 5.27
N ALA A 161 10.88 -2.20 4.44
CA ALA A 161 10.30 -2.96 3.35
C ALA A 161 10.75 -4.41 3.43
N GLN A 162 9.86 -5.30 2.99
CA GLN A 162 10.11 -6.71 2.78
C GLN A 162 9.68 -7.07 1.37
N ALA A 163 10.58 -7.70 0.62
CA ALA A 163 10.34 -8.13 -0.74
C ALA A 163 10.68 -9.61 -0.93
N ALA A 164 9.87 -10.31 -1.71
CA ALA A 164 10.10 -11.71 -2.08
C ALA A 164 9.73 -11.94 -3.54
N SER A 165 10.34 -12.95 -4.16
CA SER A 165 9.94 -13.45 -5.47
C SER A 165 9.51 -14.91 -5.35
N LYS A 166 8.31 -15.26 -5.83
CA LYS A 166 7.79 -16.64 -5.83
C LYS A 166 6.93 -16.87 -7.06
N GLY A 167 7.15 -17.98 -7.78
CA GLY A 167 6.32 -18.33 -8.94
C GLY A 167 6.30 -17.27 -10.06
N GLY A 168 7.38 -16.51 -10.24
CA GLY A 168 7.45 -15.40 -11.20
C GLY A 168 6.72 -14.11 -10.80
N LEU A 169 6.16 -14.06 -9.58
CA LEU A 169 5.51 -12.88 -9.01
C LEU A 169 6.39 -12.24 -7.91
N GLY A 170 6.31 -10.92 -7.80
CA GLY A 170 6.92 -10.15 -6.72
C GLY A 170 5.92 -9.84 -5.61
N TYR A 171 6.31 -10.05 -4.36
CA TYR A 171 5.50 -9.78 -3.18
C TYR A 171 6.20 -8.74 -2.32
N TYR A 172 5.52 -7.63 -2.04
CA TYR A 172 6.06 -6.47 -1.36
C TYR A 172 5.18 -6.10 -0.19
N ILE A 173 5.83 -5.89 0.95
CA ILE A 173 5.24 -5.23 2.11
C ILE A 173 6.10 -4.02 2.40
N VAL A 174 5.52 -2.82 2.39
CA VAL A 174 6.25 -1.57 2.65
C VAL A 174 5.53 -0.82 3.73
N TYR A 175 6.21 -0.53 4.84
CA TYR A 175 5.73 0.36 5.87
C TYR A 175 6.48 1.69 5.77
N ILE A 176 5.74 2.81 5.74
CA ILE A 176 6.32 4.15 5.67
C ILE A 176 5.52 5.13 6.53
N ALA A 177 6.22 5.94 7.30
CA ALA A 177 5.62 6.87 8.24
C ALA A 177 6.52 8.09 8.50
N PRO A 178 5.96 9.23 8.93
CA PRO A 178 6.76 10.34 9.45
C PRO A 178 7.69 9.88 10.57
N ALA A 179 8.92 10.38 10.56
CA ALA A 179 10.01 9.89 11.38
C ALA A 179 9.86 10.25 12.87
N GLU A 180 9.16 11.34 13.19
CA GLU A 180 9.17 11.96 14.52
C GLU A 180 8.40 11.17 15.57
N HIS A 181 7.28 10.54 15.20
CA HIS A 181 6.43 9.79 16.14
C HIS A 181 5.87 8.51 15.52
N TYR A 182 5.22 8.64 14.37
CA TYR A 182 4.39 7.59 13.79
C TYR A 182 5.16 6.33 13.42
N TYR A 183 6.40 6.48 12.92
CA TYR A 183 7.23 5.34 12.55
C TYR A 183 7.51 4.43 13.73
N ASP A 184 8.15 4.96 14.79
CA ASP A 184 8.53 4.15 15.95
C ASP A 184 7.31 3.62 16.69
N ALA A 185 6.21 4.39 16.73
CA ALA A 185 4.97 4.01 17.39
C ALA A 185 4.31 2.74 16.80
N SER A 186 4.43 2.50 15.48
CA SER A 186 3.78 1.34 14.82
C SER A 186 4.76 0.36 14.18
N LEU A 187 6.07 0.58 14.28
CA LEU A 187 7.08 -0.25 13.64
C LEU A 187 6.96 -1.73 14.04
N LYS A 188 6.73 -2.00 15.34
CA LYS A 188 6.58 -3.36 15.84
C LYS A 188 5.41 -4.10 15.20
N ASP A 189 4.27 -3.42 15.02
CA ASP A 189 3.09 -3.99 14.38
C ASP A 189 3.33 -4.25 12.89
N ALA A 190 4.01 -3.34 12.20
CA ALA A 190 4.40 -3.52 10.81
C ALA A 190 5.36 -4.71 10.63
N ILE A 191 6.39 -4.83 11.46
CA ILE A 191 7.32 -5.96 11.45
C ILE A 191 6.60 -7.28 11.73
N SER A 192 5.73 -7.31 12.75
CA SER A 192 4.93 -8.51 13.06
C SER A 192 4.06 -8.93 11.87
N THR A 193 3.50 -7.97 11.15
CA THR A 193 2.72 -8.24 9.93
C THR A 193 3.61 -8.82 8.84
N MET A 194 4.82 -8.26 8.63
CA MET A 194 5.78 -8.76 7.65
C MET A 194 6.26 -10.19 7.96
N ASP A 195 6.56 -10.48 9.23
CA ASP A 195 7.02 -11.81 9.68
C ASP A 195 5.93 -12.88 9.51
N SER A 196 4.66 -12.49 9.55
CA SER A 196 3.53 -13.41 9.45
C SER A 196 3.14 -13.80 8.01
N ALA A 197 3.80 -13.22 7.00
CA ALA A 197 3.42 -13.39 5.60
C ALA A 197 3.49 -14.84 5.14
N LYS A 198 2.37 -15.36 4.61
CA LYS A 198 2.25 -16.71 4.06
C LYS A 198 1.96 -16.65 2.57
N LEU A 199 3.00 -16.71 1.75
CA LEU A 199 2.89 -16.64 0.29
C LEU A 199 2.26 -17.92 -0.30
N PRO A 200 1.54 -17.83 -1.44
CA PRO A 200 0.81 -18.95 -2.05
C PRO A 200 1.74 -20.10 -2.43
#